data_AF-A0A977IC02-F1
#
_entry.id   AF-A0A977IC02-F1
#
_cell.length_a   1.000
_cell.length_b   1.000
_cell.length_c   1.000
_cell.angle_alpha   90.00
_cell.angle_beta   90.00
_cell.angle_gamma   90.00
#
_symmetry.space_group_name_H-M   'P 1'
#
loop_
_entity.id
_entity.type
_entity.pdbx_description
1 polymer ?
#
loop_
_entity_poly.entity_id
_entity_poly.type
_entity_poly.pdbx_seq_one_letter_code
_entity_poly.pdbx_strand_id
1 'polypeptide(L)' 'MIEDTLEEKEFRERYALELRKKKVSSCVNPHFGSDELMEEMEKVKHQGLITPGRRGEQIKYEEIAKEVLRRQRYLK' A
#
# COMPACT_ATOMS: atom_id res chain seq x y z
N MET A 1 3.56 9.53 18.45
CA MET A 1 3.84 9.33 17.01
C MET A 1 5.35 9.45 16.88
N ILE A 2 6.05 8.40 16.44
CA ILE A 2 7.49 8.51 16.16
C ILE A 2 7.61 9.36 14.89
N GLU A 3 8.32 10.47 14.96
CA GLU A 3 8.58 11.32 13.79
C GLU A 3 9.43 10.55 12.77
N ASP A 4 9.00 10.60 11.52
CA ASP A 4 9.73 9.96 10.44
C ASP A 4 11.04 10.70 10.15
N THR A 5 12.08 9.95 9.83
CA THR A 5 13.34 10.52 9.31
C THR A 5 13.12 11.15 7.94
N LEU A 6 14.11 11.92 7.44
CA LEU A 6 14.04 12.47 6.08
C LEU A 6 13.90 11.36 5.03
N GLU A 7 14.68 10.30 5.16
CA GLU A 7 14.63 9.14 4.25
C GLU A 7 13.26 8.45 4.28
N GLU A 8 12.65 8.34 5.46
CA GLU A 8 11.32 7.74 5.61
C GLU A 8 10.22 8.60 4.98
N LYS A 9 10.32 9.93 5.09
CA LYS A 9 9.40 10.86 4.40
C LYS A 9 9.53 10.73 2.89
N GLU A 10 10.76 10.75 2.35
CA GLU A 10 11.01 10.54 0.92
C GLU A 10 10.54 9.16 0.45
N PHE A 11 10.69 8.14 1.29
CA PHE A 11 10.17 6.80 1.01
C PHE A 11 8.63 6.82 0.96
N ARG A 12 7.95 7.42 1.93
CA ARG A 12 6.49 7.55 1.94
C ARG A 12 5.97 8.24 0.69
N GLU A 13 6.56 9.36 0.30
CA GLU A 13 6.14 10.12 -0.88
C GLU A 13 6.28 9.29 -2.15
N ARG A 14 7.44 8.68 -2.38
CA ARG A 14 7.68 7.81 -3.54
C ARG A 14 6.75 6.61 -3.53
N TYR A 15 6.60 5.95 -2.38
CA TYR A 15 5.78 4.76 -2.25
C TYR A 15 4.29 5.06 -2.46
N ALA A 16 3.78 6.17 -1.91
CA ALA A 16 2.42 6.62 -2.17
C ALA A 16 2.16 6.91 -3.65
N LEU A 17 3.13 7.50 -4.37
CA LEU A 17 3.03 7.69 -5.82
C LEU A 17 2.98 6.36 -6.58
N GLU A 18 3.77 5.36 -6.18
CA GLU A 18 3.72 4.03 -6.78
C GLU A 18 2.37 3.32 -6.51
N LEU A 19 1.85 3.42 -5.29
CA LEU A 19 0.53 2.85 -4.94
C LEU A 19 -0.60 3.47 -5.76
N ARG A 20 -0.51 4.77 -6.10
CA ARG A 20 -1.49 5.44 -6.95
C ARG A 20 -1.51 4.90 -8.38
N LYS A 21 -0.36 4.49 -8.91
CA LYS A 21 -0.22 3.95 -10.28
C LYS A 21 -0.81 2.55 -10.40
N LYS A 22 -0.88 1.80 -9.30
CA LYS A 22 -1.38 0.43 -9.28
C LYS A 22 -2.85 0.37 -9.66
N LYS A 23 -3.15 -0.50 -10.61
CA LYS A 23 -4.50 -0.69 -11.14
C LYS A 23 -5.39 -1.31 -10.07
N VAL A 24 -6.58 -0.73 -9.88
CA VAL A 24 -7.71 -1.44 -9.27
C VAL A 24 -8.64 -1.80 -10.39
N SER A 25 -8.97 -3.07 -10.52
CA SER A 25 -10.07 -3.45 -11.40
C SER A 25 -11.37 -2.95 -10.77
N SER A 26 -11.85 -1.77 -11.18
CA SER A 26 -13.08 -1.18 -10.65
C SER A 26 -14.36 -1.81 -11.23
N CYS A 27 -14.23 -2.59 -12.30
CA CYS A 27 -15.24 -3.33 -13.06
C CYS A 27 -14.43 -3.90 -14.24
N VAL A 28 -14.46 -5.18 -14.62
CA VAL A 28 -15.52 -5.79 -15.44
C VAL A 28 -15.58 -7.32 -15.23
N ASN A 29 -14.75 -7.94 -14.39
CA ASN A 29 -14.89 -9.37 -14.09
C ASN A 29 -14.08 -9.76 -12.83
N PRO A 30 -14.70 -10.33 -11.78
CA PRO A 30 -14.01 -10.88 -10.60
C PRO A 30 -12.96 -11.95 -10.95
N HIS A 31 -13.01 -12.49 -12.17
CA HIS A 31 -12.11 -13.52 -12.67
C HIS A 31 -10.93 -13.00 -13.51
N PHE A 32 -10.88 -11.70 -13.87
CA PHE A 32 -9.89 -11.16 -14.82
C PHE A 32 -9.20 -9.87 -14.38
N GLY A 33 -9.62 -9.26 -13.26
CA GLY A 33 -8.94 -8.09 -12.70
C GLY A 33 -7.99 -8.48 -11.58
N SER A 34 -6.68 -8.38 -11.80
CA SER A 34 -5.73 -8.35 -10.68
C SER A 34 -5.89 -7.01 -9.96
N ASP A 35 -6.29 -7.05 -8.68
CA ASP A 35 -6.18 -5.88 -7.81
C ASP A 35 -4.72 -5.78 -7.37
N GLU A 36 -3.94 -5.03 -8.16
CA GLU A 36 -2.50 -4.84 -7.94
C GLU A 36 -2.22 -4.19 -6.56
N LEU A 37 -3.21 -3.55 -5.94
CA LEU A 37 -3.08 -3.00 -4.58
C LEU A 37 -3.24 -4.09 -3.52
N MET A 38 -4.19 -5.03 -3.69
CA MET A 38 -4.31 -6.19 -2.81
C MET A 38 -3.08 -7.10 -2.89
N GLU A 39 -2.55 -7.32 -4.09
CA GLU A 39 -1.31 -8.09 -4.26
C GLU A 39 -0.13 -7.48 -3.51
N GLU A 40 0.02 -6.14 -3.52
CA GLU A 40 1.05 -5.49 -2.70
C GLU A 40 0.79 -5.65 -1.21
N MET A 41 -0.46 -5.56 -0.77
CA MET A 41 -0.79 -5.77 0.63
C MET A 41 -0.39 -7.17 1.08
N GLU A 42 -0.63 -8.19 0.25
CA GLU A 42 -0.21 -9.56 0.52
C GLU A 42 1.30 -9.71 0.56
N LYS A 43 2.03 -9.12 -0.41
CA LYS A 43 3.51 -9.12 -0.42
C LYS A 43 4.09 -8.45 0.82
N VAL A 44 3.55 -7.31 1.25
CA VAL A 44 4.01 -6.59 2.44
C VAL A 44 3.70 -7.36 3.71
N LYS A 45 2.52 -7.99 3.80
CA LYS A 45 2.18 -8.89 4.92
C LYS A 45 3.13 -10.08 5.00
N HIS A 46 3.38 -10.73 3.87
CA HIS A 46 4.30 -11.86 3.80
C HIS A 46 5.72 -11.44 4.18
N GLN A 47 6.19 -10.30 3.67
CA GLN A 47 7.47 -9.72 4.07
C GLN A 47 7.52 -9.46 5.58
N GLY A 48 6.46 -8.93 6.18
CA GLY A 48 6.37 -8.70 7.63
C GLY A 48 6.37 -9.97 8.48
N LEU A 49 5.97 -11.12 7.91
CA LEU A 49 6.14 -12.42 8.57
C LEU A 49 7.60 -12.88 8.55
N ILE A 50 8.35 -12.57 7.49
CA ILE A 50 9.76 -12.95 7.34
C ILE A 50 10.68 -12.01 8.13
N THR A 51 10.43 -10.71 8.07
CA THR A 51 11.30 -9.67 8.66
C THR A 51 10.56 -8.75 9.65
N PRO A 52 9.94 -9.30 10.70
CA PRO A 52 9.05 -8.56 11.58
C PRO A 52 9.73 -7.38 12.27
N GLY A 53 8.97 -6.30 12.48
CA GLY A 53 9.38 -5.16 13.31
C GLY A 53 10.24 -4.12 12.59
N ARG A 54 10.50 -4.27 11.29
CA ARG A 54 11.21 -3.25 10.52
C ARG A 54 10.31 -2.04 10.25
N ARG A 55 10.81 -0.85 10.58
CA ARG A 55 10.10 0.42 10.42
C ARG A 55 9.61 0.65 8.98
N GLY A 56 10.41 0.27 7.98
CA GLY A 56 10.01 0.36 6.57
C GLY A 56 8.77 -0.49 6.21
N GLU A 57 8.54 -1.62 6.87
CA GLU A 57 7.34 -2.44 6.64
C GLU A 57 6.10 -1.82 7.27
N GLN A 58 6.25 -1.21 8.44
CA GLN A 58 5.17 -0.44 9.08
C GLN A 58 4.74 0.70 8.17
N ILE A 59 5.70 1.45 7.63
CA ILE A 59 5.43 2.54 6.69
C ILE A 59 4.72 2.02 5.43
N LYS A 60 5.18 0.91 4.84
CA LYS A 60 4.51 0.31 3.68
C LYS A 60 3.06 -0.06 4.01
N TYR A 61 2.80 -0.69 5.15
CA TYR A 61 1.47 -1.08 5.57
C TYR A 61 0.55 0.14 5.76
N GLU A 62 1.05 1.19 6.41
CA GLU A 62 0.35 2.46 6.61
C GLU A 62 -0.04 3.12 5.28
N GLU A 63 0.89 3.23 4.34
CA GLU A 63 0.63 3.88 3.05
C GLU A 63 -0.34 3.06 2.17
N ILE A 64 -0.25 1.72 2.19
CA ILE A 64 -1.24 0.87 1.51
C ILE A 64 -2.63 1.07 2.12
N ALA A 65 -2.75 1.03 3.45
CA ALA A 65 -4.03 1.23 4.14
C ALA A 65 -4.63 2.61 3.83
N LYS A 66 -3.80 3.65 3.78
CA LYS A 66 -4.19 5.01 3.42
C LYS A 66 -4.68 5.10 1.97
N GLU A 67 -4.02 4.42 1.04
CA GLU A 67 -4.46 4.34 -0.35
C GLU A 67 -5.80 3.60 -0.50
N VAL A 68 -5.98 2.48 0.21
CA VAL A 68 -7.26 1.74 0.26
C VAL A 68 -8.39 2.65 0.75
N LEU A 69 -8.19 3.33 1.90
CA LEU A 69 -9.19 4.25 2.46
C LEU A 69 -9.50 5.41 1.51
N ARG A 70 -8.50 5.93 0.81
CA ARG A 70 -8.69 6.97 -0.20
C ARG A 70 -9.61 6.48 -1.32
N ARG A 71 -9.37 5.28 -1.85
CA ARG A 71 -10.16 4.68 -2.94
C ARG A 71 -11.59 4.36 -2.48
N GLN A 72 -11.76 3.83 -1.26
CA GLN A 72 -13.09 3.59 -0.67
C GLN A 72 -13.92 4.88 -0.55
N ARG A 73 -13.28 6.03 -0.26
CA ARG A 73 -13.98 7.33 -0.21
C ARG A 73 -14.56 7.76 -1.56
N TYR A 74 -13.95 7.37 -2.69
CA TYR A 74 -14.41 7.71 -4.04
C TYR A 74 -15.43 6.70 -4.62
N LEU A 75 -15.68 5.58 -3.94
CA LEU A 75 -16.65 4.55 -4.33
C LEU A 75 -18.04 4.73 -3.66
N LYS A 76 -18.22 5.79 -2.86
CA LYS A 76 -19.52 6.24 -2.34
C LYS A 76 -20.13 7.28 -3.26
#